data_AF-A0A2E7PYU9-F1
#
_entry.id   AF-A0A2E7PYU9-F1
#
_cell.length_a   1.000
_cell.length_b   1.000
_cell.length_c   1.000
_cell.angle_alpha   90.00
_cell.angle_beta   90.00
_cell.angle_gamma   90.00
#
_symmetry.space_group_name_H-M   'P 1'
#
loop_
_entity.id
_entity.type
_entity.pdbx_description
1 polymer ?
#
loop_
_entity_poly.entity_id
_entity_poly.type
_entity_poly.pdbx_seq_one_letter_code
_entity_poly.pdbx_strand_id
1 'polypeptide(L)'
;MREFVFARTIHNNFRLSFPDTPIAHNPSKIMNFRKSLLLSTTCMAQFLMPAHTCLAEEAWQVTAKIWGAMGKKDWNEVERLANQANRTWGESARKANNQITKLPGKDEAKGYATLNELATITYLKGEALYKKGDRDGALAAYYTLIADFNYGQCWDKAGWWWQPAFAARDRIAELTPGSQTEVSIDADPLPANLALDGKKGICFTLRKSNQSGSVEENLPKIQATRSYWNYSWGMELVEEQPSKMEFMPMAWGAWGMDGFVQSVRKHIVPQIQSGVTKRVLGFNEPDKKDQANMPYQDALKYWPVLEELGVPLCSPACANPLSDVDDSTQGVRGTWMRDFMREADKRNYRIDYIGVHWYGATSPRAFKERMAQVYEAYGRRPLLISEFAVADWGAKTVGQNSHSPEEVLKFMKNVLPWMEKQNWIAGYAWFSFGIHEAVGTSSSLFDQSGKLTTLGKFYSSVTNENPDGDQSIR
;
A
#
# COMPACT_ATOMS: atom_id res chain seq x y z
N MET A 1 31.11 10.82 4.89
CA MET A 1 30.85 10.29 6.24
C MET A 1 30.15 11.34 7.08
N ARG A 2 28.81 11.36 7.05
CA ARG A 2 27.92 11.81 8.14
C ARG A 2 26.64 11.02 8.01
N GLU A 3 26.42 10.14 8.98
CA GLU A 3 25.25 9.31 9.18
C GLU A 3 24.06 10.18 9.62
N PHE A 4 22.87 9.93 9.06
CA PHE A 4 21.62 10.48 9.61
C PHE A 4 21.06 9.48 10.62
N VAL A 5 21.42 9.69 11.90
CA VAL A 5 20.85 8.99 13.05
C VAL A 5 19.76 9.86 13.67
N PHE A 6 18.57 9.27 13.78
CA PHE A 6 17.47 9.72 14.64
C PHE A 6 17.93 9.81 16.10
N ALA A 7 17.76 10.95 16.75
CA ALA A 7 17.85 11.07 18.21
C ALA A 7 16.66 11.87 18.77
N ARG A 8 15.81 11.16 19.53
CA ARG A 8 14.94 11.75 20.55
C ARG A 8 15.79 12.27 21.71
N THR A 9 15.37 13.39 22.29
CA THR A 9 15.11 13.61 23.74
C THR A 9 15.50 15.03 24.13
N ILE A 10 14.54 15.86 24.58
CA ILE A 10 14.74 16.81 25.69
C ILE A 10 13.43 16.88 26.51
N HIS A 11 13.52 16.47 27.78
CA HIS A 11 12.62 16.88 28.86
C HIS A 11 13.13 18.21 29.42
N ASN A 12 12.25 19.19 29.65
CA ASN A 12 12.27 19.96 30.90
C ASN A 12 11.04 20.85 31.08
N ASN A 13 10.38 20.63 32.22
CA ASN A 13 9.85 21.60 33.18
C ASN A 13 9.11 22.84 32.67
N PHE A 14 7.79 22.82 32.87
CA PHE A 14 7.08 23.97 33.44
C PHE A 14 6.14 23.51 34.57
N ARG A 15 6.52 23.89 35.80
CA ARG A 15 5.64 23.99 36.96
C ARG A 15 4.80 25.25 36.80
N LEU A 16 3.49 25.14 36.99
CA LEU A 16 2.67 26.24 37.49
C LEU A 16 1.72 25.69 38.55
N SER A 17 1.52 26.50 39.57
CA SER A 17 1.07 26.14 40.89
C SER A 17 -0.14 26.99 41.27
N PHE A 18 -1.10 26.34 41.96
CA PHE A 18 -2.09 26.86 42.93
C PHE A 18 -3.31 27.67 42.44
N PRO A 19 -4.43 27.74 43.21
CA PRO A 19 -4.63 27.27 44.60
C PRO A 19 -5.88 26.40 44.88
N ASP A 20 -5.77 25.64 45.98
CA ASP A 20 -6.86 25.08 46.79
C ASP A 20 -7.68 26.19 47.49
N THR A 21 -8.99 25.99 47.70
CA THR A 21 -9.73 26.19 48.98
C THR A 21 -11.26 25.95 48.83
N PRO A 22 -12.03 25.70 49.91
CA PRO A 22 -12.72 24.40 50.05
C PRO A 22 -14.17 24.47 50.63
N ILE A 23 -14.70 23.29 51.01
CA ILE A 23 -15.76 23.00 52.01
C ILE A 23 -17.23 23.36 51.66
N ALA A 24 -18.12 22.36 51.67
CA ALA A 24 -19.22 22.24 52.67
C ALA A 24 -20.10 20.99 52.48
N HIS A 25 -20.22 20.21 53.55
CA HIS A 25 -21.21 19.17 53.81
C HIS A 25 -22.66 19.71 53.87
N ASN A 26 -23.66 18.90 53.49
CA ASN A 26 -24.63 18.37 54.46
C ASN A 26 -25.51 17.22 53.86
N PRO A 27 -26.03 16.28 54.69
CA PRO A 27 -26.61 15.01 54.27
C PRO A 27 -28.14 14.92 54.48
N SER A 28 -28.64 13.71 54.20
CA SER A 28 -29.79 13.02 54.82
C SER A 28 -31.14 12.97 54.09
N LYS A 29 -31.61 11.73 53.88
CA LYS A 29 -32.94 11.14 54.21
C LYS A 29 -32.98 9.75 53.55
N ILE A 30 -32.65 8.66 54.22
CA ILE A 30 -33.52 7.82 55.08
C ILE A 30 -34.96 7.76 54.57
N MET A 31 -35.37 6.60 54.04
CA MET A 31 -36.59 5.93 54.52
C MET A 31 -36.53 4.41 54.31
N ASN A 32 -36.60 3.71 55.43
CA ASN A 32 -36.78 2.28 55.57
C ASN A 32 -38.16 1.83 55.06
N PHE A 33 -38.25 0.62 54.50
CA PHE A 33 -39.36 -0.27 54.81
C PHE A 33 -38.86 -1.71 54.93
N ARG A 34 -38.85 -2.19 56.18
CA ARG A 34 -38.77 -3.61 56.53
C ARG A 34 -40.16 -4.23 56.35
N LYS A 35 -40.23 -5.43 55.77
CA LYS A 35 -41.16 -6.48 56.22
C LYS A 35 -40.38 -7.79 56.30
N SER A 36 -40.49 -8.42 57.47
CA SER A 36 -39.83 -9.66 57.84
C SER A 36 -40.81 -10.83 57.73
N LEU A 37 -40.21 -12.02 57.63
CA LEU A 37 -40.61 -13.30 58.22
C LEU A 37 -41.30 -14.32 57.31
N LEU A 38 -40.58 -15.40 56.96
CA LEU A 38 -40.74 -16.71 57.62
C LEU A 38 -39.74 -17.75 57.09
N LEU A 39 -39.14 -18.49 58.03
CA LEU A 39 -38.21 -19.60 57.82
C LEU A 39 -38.91 -20.78 57.13
N SER A 40 -38.18 -21.45 56.23
CA SER A 40 -38.11 -22.91 56.27
C SER A 40 -36.70 -23.36 55.88
N THR A 41 -36.05 -24.03 56.81
CA THR A 41 -34.75 -24.68 56.66
C THR A 41 -34.96 -26.02 55.95
N THR A 42 -34.41 -26.16 54.74
CA THR A 42 -34.13 -27.47 54.17
C THR A 42 -32.67 -27.48 53.74
N CYS A 43 -31.86 -28.21 54.51
CA CYS A 43 -30.46 -28.42 54.25
C CYS A 43 -30.33 -29.42 53.08
N MET A 44 -30.08 -28.93 51.87
CA MET A 44 -29.50 -29.73 50.80
C MET A 44 -28.07 -29.23 50.59
N ALA A 45 -27.11 -30.08 50.93
CA ALA A 45 -25.70 -29.87 50.61
C ALA A 45 -25.54 -29.85 49.08
N GLN A 46 -25.51 -28.65 48.49
CA GLN A 46 -25.01 -28.47 47.13
C GLN A 46 -23.49 -28.47 47.20
N PHE A 47 -22.87 -29.45 46.54
CA PHE A 47 -21.48 -29.42 46.14
C PHE A 47 -21.24 -28.14 45.33
N LEU A 48 -20.61 -27.14 45.94
CA LEU A 48 -20.01 -26.01 45.24
C LEU A 48 -18.76 -26.53 44.52
N MET A 49 -18.93 -27.01 43.28
CA MET A 49 -17.80 -27.01 42.36
C MET A 49 -17.50 -25.55 42.00
N PRO A 50 -16.23 -25.11 42.07
CA PRO A 50 -15.87 -23.80 41.54
C PRO A 50 -16.11 -23.85 40.03
N ALA A 51 -17.12 -23.10 39.57
CA ALA A 51 -17.33 -22.83 38.16
C ALA A 51 -16.10 -22.10 37.65
N HIS A 52 -15.13 -22.86 37.14
CA HIS A 52 -14.14 -22.33 36.24
C HIS A 52 -14.94 -21.95 35.00
N THR A 53 -15.20 -20.66 34.82
CA THR A 53 -15.58 -20.13 33.52
C THR A 53 -14.42 -20.41 32.59
N CYS A 54 -14.44 -21.57 31.95
CA CYS A 54 -13.60 -21.86 30.80
C CYS A 54 -14.08 -20.89 29.73
N LEU A 55 -13.42 -19.73 29.60
CA LEU A 55 -13.68 -18.81 28.51
C LEU A 55 -13.47 -19.61 27.22
N ALA A 56 -14.51 -19.70 26.39
CA ALA A 56 -14.42 -20.37 25.10
C ALA A 56 -13.28 -19.72 24.31
N GLU A 57 -12.41 -20.54 23.72
CA GLU A 57 -11.33 -20.05 22.86
C GLU A 57 -11.93 -19.25 21.70
N GLU A 58 -11.33 -18.12 21.35
CA GLU A 58 -11.74 -17.25 20.25
C GLU A 58 -10.92 -17.53 18.98
N ALA A 59 -11.47 -17.22 17.80
CA ALA A 59 -10.84 -17.53 16.51
C ALA A 59 -9.41 -16.96 16.38
N TRP A 60 -9.18 -15.73 16.84
CA TRP A 60 -7.87 -15.07 16.79
C TRP A 60 -6.80 -15.81 17.63
N GLN A 61 -7.20 -16.49 18.72
CA GLN A 61 -6.29 -17.27 19.54
C GLN A 61 -5.81 -18.51 18.78
N VAL A 62 -6.70 -19.13 17.99
CA VAL A 62 -6.35 -20.24 17.11
C VAL A 62 -5.44 -19.77 15.97
N THR A 63 -5.70 -18.60 15.37
CA THR A 63 -4.80 -17.99 14.39
C THR A 63 -3.39 -17.78 14.96
N ALA A 64 -3.28 -17.25 16.18
CA ALA A 64 -1.99 -17.07 16.86
C ALA A 64 -1.24 -18.42 17.06
N LYS A 65 -1.96 -19.47 17.45
CA LYS A 65 -1.39 -20.83 17.57
C LYS A 65 -0.93 -21.37 16.22
N ILE A 66 -1.70 -21.18 15.16
CA ILE A 66 -1.34 -21.59 13.79
C ILE A 66 -0.08 -20.88 13.33
N TRP A 67 0.05 -19.58 13.55
CA TRP A 67 1.30 -18.86 13.25
C TRP A 67 2.50 -19.42 14.03
N GLY A 68 2.30 -19.78 15.30
CA GLY A 68 3.31 -20.45 16.10
C GLY A 68 3.72 -21.80 15.52
N ALA A 69 2.76 -22.62 15.07
CA ALA A 69 3.01 -23.90 14.41
C ALA A 69 3.72 -23.73 13.06
N MET A 70 3.32 -22.73 12.25
CA MET A 70 4.01 -22.36 11.00
C MET A 70 5.49 -22.04 11.24
N GLY A 71 5.79 -21.23 12.27
CA GLY A 71 7.17 -20.89 12.63
C GLY A 71 8.01 -22.10 13.06
N LYS A 72 7.38 -23.10 13.69
CA LYS A 72 8.01 -24.37 14.07
C LYS A 72 8.05 -25.41 12.95
N LYS A 73 7.49 -25.10 11.78
CA LYS A 73 7.30 -26.04 10.67
C LYS A 73 6.45 -27.26 11.01
N ASP A 74 5.54 -27.13 11.99
CA ASP A 74 4.61 -28.18 12.38
C ASP A 74 3.33 -28.10 11.53
N TRP A 75 3.44 -28.60 10.30
CA TRP A 75 2.38 -28.52 9.31
C TRP A 75 1.14 -29.33 9.68
N ASN A 76 1.31 -30.42 10.44
CA ASN A 76 0.20 -31.25 10.90
C ASN A 76 -0.62 -30.53 11.97
N GLU A 77 0.04 -29.81 12.88
CA GLU A 77 -0.66 -29.00 13.86
C GLU A 77 -1.39 -27.83 13.21
N VAL A 78 -0.81 -27.18 12.20
CA VAL A 78 -1.50 -26.15 11.40
C VAL A 78 -2.79 -26.70 10.80
N GLU A 79 -2.72 -27.85 10.14
CA GLU A 79 -3.89 -28.48 9.53
C GLU A 79 -4.95 -28.87 10.58
N ARG A 80 -4.54 -29.44 11.72
CA ARG A 80 -5.44 -29.84 12.80
C ARG A 80 -6.18 -28.64 13.37
N LEU A 81 -5.45 -27.56 13.70
CA LEU A 81 -6.01 -26.31 14.22
C LEU A 81 -6.92 -25.63 13.20
N ALA A 82 -6.55 -25.60 11.92
CA ALA A 82 -7.38 -25.01 10.88
C ALA A 82 -8.70 -25.79 10.69
N ASN A 83 -8.64 -27.12 10.69
CA ASN A 83 -9.84 -27.96 10.63
C ASN A 83 -10.72 -27.78 11.88
N GLN A 84 -10.14 -27.60 13.06
CA GLN A 84 -10.87 -27.28 14.28
C GLN A 84 -11.57 -25.92 14.16
N ALA A 85 -10.86 -24.88 13.72
CA ALA A 85 -11.43 -23.55 13.53
C ALA A 85 -12.60 -23.54 12.54
N ASN A 86 -12.45 -24.21 11.39
CA ASN A 86 -13.52 -24.29 10.40
C ASN A 86 -14.77 -25.05 10.93
N ARG A 87 -14.59 -26.08 11.78
CA ARG A 87 -15.72 -26.76 12.43
C ARG A 87 -16.44 -25.84 13.43
N THR A 88 -15.70 -25.02 14.17
CA THR A 88 -16.28 -24.17 15.21
C THR A 88 -16.92 -22.90 14.65
N TRP A 89 -16.28 -22.25 13.68
CA TRP A 89 -16.67 -20.91 13.19
C TRP A 89 -16.91 -20.80 11.69
N GLY A 90 -16.71 -21.88 10.92
CA GLY A 90 -16.81 -21.82 9.46
C GLY A 90 -18.20 -21.44 8.96
N GLU A 91 -19.27 -21.88 9.64
CA GLU A 91 -20.64 -21.53 9.26
C GLU A 91 -20.94 -20.05 9.46
N SER A 92 -20.56 -19.48 10.60
CA SER A 92 -20.77 -18.05 10.87
C SER A 92 -19.93 -17.18 9.94
N ALA A 93 -18.69 -17.56 9.66
CA ALA A 93 -17.83 -16.89 8.70
C ALA A 93 -18.41 -16.90 7.27
N ARG A 94 -18.93 -18.06 6.80
CA ARG A 94 -19.63 -18.15 5.49
C ARG A 94 -20.87 -17.26 5.42
N LYS A 95 -21.69 -17.26 6.47
CA LYS A 95 -22.89 -16.39 6.55
C LYS A 95 -22.51 -14.91 6.44
N ALA A 96 -21.46 -14.50 7.15
CA ALA A 96 -20.94 -13.14 7.06
C ALA A 96 -20.43 -12.83 5.65
N ASN A 97 -19.65 -13.73 5.03
CA ASN A 97 -19.13 -13.55 3.67
C ASN A 97 -20.26 -13.34 2.64
N ASN A 98 -21.33 -14.14 2.73
CA ASN A 98 -22.45 -14.09 1.78
C ASN A 98 -23.32 -12.82 1.91
N GLN A 99 -23.16 -12.05 2.98
CA GLN A 99 -23.83 -10.76 3.15
C GLN A 99 -23.04 -9.60 2.53
N ILE A 100 -21.80 -9.84 2.12
CA ILE A 100 -20.89 -8.85 1.57
C ILE A 100 -20.90 -8.97 0.04
N THR A 101 -21.08 -7.85 -0.65
CA THR A 101 -21.09 -7.79 -2.12
C THR A 101 -19.86 -7.11 -2.71
N LYS A 102 -19.16 -6.31 -1.90
CA LYS A 102 -17.89 -5.66 -2.23
C LYS A 102 -16.99 -5.68 -1.00
N LEU A 103 -15.66 -5.66 -1.20
CA LEU A 103 -14.71 -5.59 -0.09
C LEU A 103 -15.06 -4.41 0.84
N PRO A 104 -15.31 -4.66 2.13
CA PRO A 104 -15.62 -3.59 3.09
C PRO A 104 -14.45 -2.63 3.22
N GLY A 105 -14.71 -1.38 3.58
CA GLY A 105 -13.63 -0.49 4.02
C GLY A 105 -12.97 -1.02 5.31
N LYS A 106 -11.74 -0.61 5.62
CA LYS A 106 -11.00 -1.10 6.80
C LYS A 106 -11.78 -1.00 8.12
N ASP A 107 -12.53 0.09 8.33
CA ASP A 107 -13.28 0.27 9.58
C ASP A 107 -14.52 -0.63 9.64
N GLU A 108 -15.20 -0.85 8.51
CA GLU A 108 -16.30 -1.82 8.39
C GLU A 108 -15.79 -3.26 8.58
N ALA A 109 -14.59 -3.55 8.07
CA ALA A 109 -13.96 -4.85 8.14
C ALA A 109 -13.74 -5.36 9.56
N LYS A 110 -13.56 -4.45 10.53
CA LYS A 110 -13.46 -4.80 11.97
C LYS A 110 -14.71 -5.51 12.49
N GLY A 111 -15.88 -5.23 11.89
CA GLY A 111 -17.13 -5.92 12.20
C GLY A 111 -17.18 -7.38 11.76
N TYR A 112 -16.21 -7.83 10.94
CA TYR A 112 -16.16 -9.17 10.36
C TYR A 112 -15.00 -10.00 10.92
N ALA A 113 -14.66 -9.82 12.20
CA ALA A 113 -13.48 -10.44 12.83
C ALA A 113 -13.37 -11.96 12.57
N THR A 114 -14.43 -12.72 12.82
CA THR A 114 -14.42 -14.19 12.59
C THR A 114 -14.17 -14.56 11.13
N LEU A 115 -14.76 -13.83 10.17
CA LEU A 115 -14.51 -14.03 8.75
C LEU A 115 -13.04 -13.77 8.40
N ASN A 116 -12.47 -12.68 8.92
CA ASN A 116 -11.08 -12.30 8.68
C ASN A 116 -10.10 -13.36 9.23
N GLU A 117 -10.38 -13.89 10.42
CA GLU A 117 -9.60 -14.99 11.00
C GLU A 117 -9.73 -16.26 10.16
N LEU A 118 -10.93 -16.67 9.77
CA LEU A 118 -11.13 -17.91 8.99
C LEU A 118 -10.54 -17.82 7.58
N ALA A 119 -10.54 -16.64 6.97
CA ALA A 119 -9.83 -16.40 5.72
C ALA A 119 -8.31 -16.63 5.88
N THR A 120 -7.72 -16.06 6.94
CA THR A 120 -6.30 -16.22 7.26
C THR A 120 -5.94 -17.67 7.56
N ILE A 121 -6.72 -18.31 8.43
CA ILE A 121 -6.53 -19.71 8.83
C ILE A 121 -6.59 -20.64 7.61
N THR A 122 -7.55 -20.42 6.71
CA THR A 122 -7.71 -21.26 5.52
C THR A 122 -6.55 -21.09 4.54
N TYR A 123 -6.03 -19.87 4.39
CA TYR A 123 -4.80 -19.63 3.62
C TYR A 123 -3.61 -20.37 4.22
N LEU A 124 -3.40 -20.28 5.54
CA LEU A 124 -2.29 -20.93 6.24
C LEU A 124 -2.38 -22.46 6.16
N LYS A 125 -3.60 -23.02 6.17
CA LYS A 125 -3.81 -24.44 5.87
C LYS A 125 -3.29 -24.80 4.48
N GLY A 126 -3.64 -24.01 3.46
CA GLY A 126 -3.14 -24.22 2.09
C GLY A 126 -1.61 -24.18 2.01
N GLU A 127 -0.99 -23.19 2.64
CA GLU A 127 0.47 -23.08 2.72
C GLU A 127 1.13 -24.28 3.44
N ALA A 128 0.56 -24.74 4.54
CA ALA A 128 1.07 -25.90 5.27
C ALA A 128 0.95 -27.20 4.46
N LEU A 129 -0.19 -27.42 3.79
CA LEU A 129 -0.41 -28.58 2.92
C LEU A 129 0.56 -28.57 1.73
N TYR A 130 0.77 -27.40 1.11
CA TYR A 130 1.75 -27.25 0.05
C TYR A 130 3.17 -27.61 0.52
N LYS A 131 3.57 -27.11 1.70
CA LYS A 131 4.89 -27.41 2.29
C LYS A 131 5.03 -28.88 2.73
N LYS A 132 3.94 -29.60 2.96
CA LYS A 132 3.91 -31.06 3.17
C LYS A 132 4.08 -31.86 1.86
N GLY A 133 3.96 -31.23 0.70
CA GLY A 133 3.89 -31.89 -0.60
C GLY A 133 2.48 -32.32 -1.01
N ASP A 134 1.45 -31.98 -0.22
CA ASP A 134 0.05 -32.24 -0.57
C ASP A 134 -0.50 -31.09 -1.42
N ARG A 135 -0.23 -31.17 -2.72
CA ARG A 135 -0.63 -30.15 -3.69
C ARG A 135 -2.14 -30.07 -3.86
N ASP A 136 -2.84 -31.20 -3.89
CA ASP A 136 -4.28 -31.23 -4.10
C ASP A 136 -5.03 -30.70 -2.88
N GLY A 137 -4.58 -31.07 -1.67
CA GLY A 137 -5.09 -30.49 -0.43
C GLY A 137 -4.84 -28.99 -0.34
N ALA A 138 -3.68 -28.51 -0.77
CA ALA A 138 -3.39 -27.08 -0.83
C ALA A 138 -4.35 -26.34 -1.78
N LEU A 139 -4.50 -26.84 -3.01
CA LEU A 139 -5.45 -26.28 -3.99
C LEU A 139 -6.88 -26.27 -3.44
N ALA A 140 -7.33 -27.36 -2.83
CA ALA A 140 -8.64 -27.44 -2.21
C ALA A 140 -8.84 -26.37 -1.12
N ALA A 141 -7.82 -26.12 -0.28
CA ALA A 141 -7.87 -25.07 0.73
C ALA A 141 -7.94 -23.67 0.09
N TYR A 142 -7.16 -23.39 -0.95
CA TYR A 142 -7.20 -22.09 -1.64
C TYR A 142 -8.55 -21.85 -2.34
N TYR A 143 -9.10 -22.87 -3.01
CA TYR A 143 -10.44 -22.76 -3.62
C TYR A 143 -11.53 -22.59 -2.55
N THR A 144 -11.43 -23.29 -1.42
CA THR A 144 -12.35 -23.12 -0.28
C THR A 144 -12.29 -21.68 0.24
N LEU A 145 -11.11 -21.12 0.41
CA LEU A 145 -10.93 -19.73 0.82
C LEU A 145 -11.63 -18.76 -0.12
N ILE A 146 -11.47 -18.94 -1.44
CA ILE A 146 -12.12 -18.08 -2.44
C ILE A 146 -13.65 -18.26 -2.43
N ALA A 147 -14.16 -19.47 -2.21
CA ALA A 147 -15.59 -19.72 -2.22
C ALA A 147 -16.29 -19.22 -0.93
N ASP A 148 -15.70 -19.53 0.23
CA ASP A 148 -16.37 -19.41 1.52
C ASP A 148 -15.99 -18.12 2.26
N PHE A 149 -14.80 -17.58 2.02
CA PHE A 149 -14.21 -16.50 2.82
C PHE A 149 -13.56 -15.40 1.97
N ASN A 150 -14.06 -15.20 0.74
CA ASN A 150 -13.50 -14.28 -0.27
C ASN A 150 -13.26 -12.85 0.22
N TYR A 151 -14.15 -12.33 1.07
CA TYR A 151 -14.13 -10.95 1.54
C TYR A 151 -13.38 -10.75 2.87
N GLY A 152 -12.78 -11.81 3.41
CA GLY A 152 -11.95 -11.71 4.61
C GLY A 152 -10.71 -10.86 4.37
N GLN A 153 -10.40 -9.99 5.32
CA GLN A 153 -9.27 -9.06 5.25
C GLN A 153 -8.77 -8.70 6.66
N CYS A 154 -7.46 -8.70 6.84
CA CYS A 154 -6.88 -8.57 8.17
C CYS A 154 -5.58 -7.75 8.15
N TRP A 155 -5.21 -7.26 9.33
CA TRP A 155 -3.87 -6.76 9.58
C TRP A 155 -2.90 -7.94 9.64
N ASP A 156 -1.81 -7.89 8.87
CA ASP A 156 -0.66 -8.74 9.14
C ASP A 156 0.17 -8.18 10.31
N LYS A 157 1.22 -8.93 10.69
CA LYS A 157 2.12 -8.56 11.79
C LYS A 157 2.98 -7.32 11.49
N ALA A 158 3.14 -6.98 10.22
CA ALA A 158 3.90 -5.81 9.75
C ALA A 158 3.03 -4.55 9.67
N GLY A 159 1.73 -4.65 9.98
CA GLY A 159 0.82 -3.53 9.93
C GLY A 159 0.25 -3.31 8.53
N TRP A 160 0.16 -4.34 7.70
CA TRP A 160 -0.45 -4.27 6.38
C TRP A 160 -1.85 -4.82 6.37
N TRP A 161 -2.70 -4.12 5.64
CA TRP A 161 -4.03 -4.59 5.30
C TRP A 161 -3.93 -5.52 4.08
N TRP A 162 -4.15 -6.82 4.26
CA TRP A 162 -4.08 -7.79 3.17
C TRP A 162 -5.33 -8.67 3.09
N GLN A 163 -5.59 -9.21 1.90
CA GLN A 163 -6.71 -10.09 1.60
C GLN A 163 -6.20 -11.53 1.34
N PRO A 164 -6.44 -12.50 2.24
CA PRO A 164 -6.01 -13.88 2.05
C PRO A 164 -6.50 -14.52 0.74
N ALA A 165 -7.69 -14.14 0.27
CA ALA A 165 -8.23 -14.63 -0.99
C ALA A 165 -7.46 -14.15 -2.23
N PHE A 166 -6.77 -13.01 -2.18
CA PHE A 166 -5.89 -12.58 -3.29
C PHE A 166 -4.60 -13.41 -3.32
N ALA A 167 -3.98 -13.61 -2.15
CA ALA A 167 -2.83 -14.50 -2.05
C ALA A 167 -3.19 -15.92 -2.48
N ALA A 168 -4.37 -16.44 -2.11
CA ALA A 168 -4.85 -17.75 -2.57
C ALA A 168 -4.97 -17.84 -4.10
N ARG A 169 -5.47 -16.79 -4.77
CA ARG A 169 -5.50 -16.72 -6.24
C ARG A 169 -4.10 -16.74 -6.84
N ASP A 170 -3.15 -16.02 -6.24
CA ASP A 170 -1.75 -16.07 -6.67
C ASP A 170 -1.18 -17.50 -6.54
N ARG A 171 -1.41 -18.17 -5.41
CA ARG A 171 -0.99 -19.57 -5.21
C ARG A 171 -1.64 -20.50 -6.23
N ILE A 172 -2.93 -20.34 -6.53
CA ILE A 172 -3.61 -21.13 -7.57
C ILE A 172 -3.00 -20.87 -8.94
N ALA A 173 -2.75 -19.62 -9.33
CA ALA A 173 -2.16 -19.29 -10.61
C ALA A 173 -0.76 -19.91 -10.79
N GLU A 174 0.02 -19.98 -9.71
CA GLU A 174 1.33 -20.65 -9.70
C GLU A 174 1.21 -22.17 -9.80
N LEU A 175 0.29 -22.76 -9.05
CA LEU A 175 0.11 -24.21 -8.99
C LEU A 175 -0.71 -24.75 -10.16
N THR A 176 -1.43 -23.91 -10.89
CA THR A 176 -2.24 -24.30 -12.04
C THR A 176 -2.21 -23.20 -13.09
N PRO A 177 -1.09 -23.04 -13.82
CA PRO A 177 -0.97 -22.00 -14.84
C PRO A 177 -2.14 -22.08 -15.85
N GLY A 178 -2.83 -20.95 -16.07
CA GLY A 178 -3.97 -20.86 -16.99
C GLY A 178 -5.36 -21.07 -16.37
N SER A 179 -5.48 -21.40 -15.08
CA SER A 179 -6.77 -21.60 -14.41
C SER A 179 -7.48 -20.31 -13.96
N GLN A 180 -6.74 -19.20 -13.85
CA GLN A 180 -7.26 -17.91 -13.39
C GLN A 180 -7.23 -16.89 -14.52
N THR A 181 -8.33 -16.14 -14.68
CA THR A 181 -8.39 -15.01 -15.60
C THR A 181 -7.49 -13.88 -15.09
N GLU A 182 -6.58 -13.40 -15.94
CA GLU A 182 -5.76 -12.24 -15.63
C GLU A 182 -6.65 -10.99 -15.46
N VAL A 183 -6.29 -10.09 -14.54
CA VAL A 183 -7.00 -8.81 -14.39
C VAL A 183 -6.77 -8.03 -15.67
N SER A 184 -7.82 -7.78 -16.44
CA SER A 184 -7.73 -6.98 -17.65
C SER A 184 -8.99 -6.13 -17.76
N ILE A 185 -8.78 -4.88 -18.17
CA ILE A 185 -9.85 -3.95 -18.52
C ILE A 185 -9.61 -3.61 -19.98
N ASP A 186 -10.63 -3.86 -20.81
CA ASP A 186 -10.60 -3.46 -22.21
C ASP A 186 -10.59 -1.93 -22.31
N ALA A 187 -9.60 -1.41 -23.03
CA ALA A 187 -9.37 0.01 -23.21
C ALA A 187 -8.65 0.24 -24.54
N ASP A 188 -9.08 1.25 -25.27
CA ASP A 188 -8.41 1.66 -26.51
C ASP A 188 -6.97 2.10 -26.24
N PRO A 189 -6.06 1.97 -27.23
CA PRO A 189 -4.72 2.53 -27.15
C PRO A 189 -4.76 4.02 -26.79
N LEU A 190 -3.77 4.46 -26.01
CA LEU A 190 -3.71 5.86 -25.60
C LEU A 190 -3.56 6.80 -26.80
N PRO A 191 -4.19 7.98 -26.77
CA PRO A 191 -3.90 9.05 -27.71
C PRO A 191 -2.39 9.35 -27.78
N ALA A 192 -1.89 9.71 -28.96
CA ALA A 192 -0.44 9.89 -29.17
C ALA A 192 0.20 10.94 -28.25
N ASN A 193 -0.54 11.98 -27.87
CA ASN A 193 -0.07 12.99 -26.91
C ASN A 193 -0.03 12.49 -25.46
N LEU A 194 -0.70 11.36 -25.16
CA LEU A 194 -0.69 10.72 -23.85
C LEU A 194 0.23 9.48 -23.79
N ALA A 195 0.57 8.90 -24.93
CA ALA A 195 1.51 7.80 -25.02
C ALA A 195 2.94 8.24 -24.62
N LEU A 196 3.68 7.32 -23.99
CA LEU A 196 5.13 7.45 -23.76
C LEU A 196 5.90 6.64 -24.80
N ASP A 197 7.15 7.00 -25.05
CA ASP A 197 8.04 6.22 -25.93
C ASP A 197 8.20 4.78 -25.44
N GLY A 198 8.09 4.56 -24.13
CA GLY A 198 7.89 3.26 -23.49
C GLY A 198 7.37 3.46 -22.07
N LYS A 199 6.65 2.47 -21.53
CA LYS A 199 5.95 2.61 -20.24
C LYS A 199 6.90 2.61 -19.05
N LYS A 200 8.01 1.86 -19.13
CA LYS A 200 9.01 1.77 -18.06
C LYS A 200 9.79 3.08 -17.85
N GLY A 201 9.58 3.70 -16.70
CA GLY A 201 10.29 4.87 -16.20
C GLY A 201 11.16 4.56 -14.99
N ILE A 202 11.79 5.59 -14.42
CA ILE A 202 12.50 5.47 -13.14
C ILE A 202 12.48 6.78 -12.35
N CYS A 203 12.42 6.68 -11.02
CA CYS A 203 12.46 7.82 -10.11
C CYS A 203 13.75 7.80 -9.29
N PHE A 204 14.59 8.82 -9.46
CA PHE A 204 15.78 9.05 -8.62
C PHE A 204 15.95 10.55 -8.42
N THR A 205 16.40 10.94 -7.24
CA THR A 205 16.87 12.32 -7.06
C THR A 205 17.98 12.55 -8.06
N LEU A 206 17.87 13.63 -8.82
CA LEU A 206 18.88 13.99 -9.79
C LEU A 206 19.12 15.48 -9.70
N ARG A 207 20.31 15.83 -9.23
CA ARG A 207 20.72 17.19 -8.93
C ARG A 207 22.07 17.48 -9.57
N LYS A 208 22.47 18.75 -9.54
CA LYS A 208 23.79 19.19 -10.02
C LYS A 208 24.92 18.57 -9.19
N SER A 209 26.12 18.60 -9.74
CA SER A 209 27.34 18.12 -9.08
C SER A 209 27.50 18.66 -7.66
N ASN A 210 28.10 17.86 -6.79
CA ASN A 210 28.36 18.16 -5.36
C ASN A 210 27.12 18.29 -4.47
N GLN A 211 25.95 17.83 -4.91
CA GLN A 211 24.75 17.70 -4.09
C GLN A 211 24.44 16.23 -3.81
N SER A 212 23.73 15.92 -2.71
CA SER A 212 23.23 14.55 -2.49
C SER A 212 22.21 14.19 -3.57
N GLY A 213 22.38 13.02 -4.19
CA GLY A 213 21.63 12.62 -5.38
C GLY A 213 22.06 13.37 -6.64
N SER A 214 23.36 13.67 -6.77
CA SER A 214 23.90 14.37 -7.93
C SER A 214 23.85 13.52 -9.20
N VAL A 215 24.15 14.17 -10.32
CA VAL A 215 24.37 13.54 -11.61
C VAL A 215 25.42 12.43 -11.54
N GLU A 216 26.55 12.63 -10.86
CA GLU A 216 27.58 11.60 -10.74
C GLU A 216 27.10 10.38 -9.95
N GLU A 217 26.24 10.60 -8.96
CA GLU A 217 25.72 9.55 -8.09
C GLU A 217 24.62 8.72 -8.76
N ASN A 218 23.65 9.39 -9.40
CA ASN A 218 22.40 8.76 -9.81
C ASN A 218 22.20 8.67 -11.31
N LEU A 219 22.86 9.48 -12.15
CA LEU A 219 22.74 9.33 -13.61
C LEU A 219 23.19 7.94 -14.10
N PRO A 220 24.33 7.37 -13.62
CA PRO A 220 24.72 6.01 -14.02
C PRO A 220 23.66 4.95 -13.64
N LYS A 221 23.02 5.10 -12.47
CA LYS A 221 21.95 4.22 -12.01
C LYS A 221 20.73 4.33 -12.93
N ILE A 222 20.28 5.56 -13.21
CA ILE A 222 19.17 5.84 -14.12
C ILE A 222 19.43 5.18 -15.49
N GLN A 223 20.61 5.39 -16.08
CA GLN A 223 21.00 4.78 -17.35
C GLN A 223 21.01 3.25 -17.30
N ALA A 224 21.52 2.65 -16.22
CA ALA A 224 21.56 1.20 -16.04
C ALA A 224 20.16 0.56 -16.04
N THR A 225 19.12 1.30 -15.66
CA THR A 225 17.73 0.80 -15.71
C THR A 225 17.16 0.72 -17.13
N ARG A 226 17.78 1.36 -18.12
CA ARG A 226 17.28 1.43 -19.51
C ARG A 226 15.81 1.89 -19.58
N SER A 227 15.47 2.90 -18.80
CA SER A 227 14.12 3.47 -18.75
C SER A 227 13.93 4.49 -19.86
N TYR A 228 12.67 4.69 -20.27
CA TYR A 228 12.30 5.60 -21.37
C TYR A 228 11.98 7.01 -20.87
N TRP A 229 11.67 7.14 -19.58
CA TRP A 229 11.42 8.41 -18.93
C TRP A 229 11.90 8.40 -17.49
N ASN A 230 12.12 9.58 -16.92
CA ASN A 230 12.48 9.72 -15.52
C ASN A 230 11.92 11.01 -14.90
N TYR A 231 11.86 11.04 -13.58
CA TYR A 231 11.64 12.27 -12.81
C TYR A 231 12.46 12.25 -11.51
N SER A 232 12.54 13.41 -10.85
CA SER A 232 13.45 13.66 -9.72
C SER A 232 12.81 14.42 -8.54
N TRP A 233 11.48 14.34 -8.39
CA TRP A 233 10.69 15.08 -7.38
C TRP A 233 10.88 16.61 -7.42
N GLY A 234 11.30 17.14 -8.57
CA GLY A 234 11.53 18.56 -8.75
C GLY A 234 11.22 19.02 -10.16
N MET A 235 11.28 20.33 -10.37
CA MET A 235 11.01 20.96 -11.66
C MET A 235 12.28 21.06 -12.53
N GLU A 236 13.46 20.85 -11.95
CA GLU A 236 14.75 21.11 -12.60
C GLU A 236 15.21 19.94 -13.47
N LEU A 237 15.43 20.22 -14.75
CA LEU A 237 16.19 19.37 -15.66
C LEU A 237 17.69 19.55 -15.40
N VAL A 238 18.43 18.44 -15.34
CA VAL A 238 19.90 18.41 -15.32
C VAL A 238 20.40 18.20 -16.74
N GLU A 239 21.31 19.06 -17.22
CA GLU A 239 21.73 19.13 -18.64
C GLU A 239 22.35 17.82 -19.16
N GLU A 240 22.99 17.06 -18.28
CA GLU A 240 23.62 15.77 -18.59
C GLU A 240 22.63 14.62 -18.80
N GLN A 241 21.32 14.85 -18.57
CA GLN A 241 20.32 13.82 -18.81
C GLN A 241 20.27 13.40 -20.29
N PRO A 242 20.09 12.10 -20.60
CA PRO A 242 20.10 11.63 -21.97
C PRO A 242 18.90 12.19 -22.74
N SER A 243 19.14 12.76 -23.93
CA SER A 243 18.09 13.37 -24.76
C SER A 243 17.02 12.41 -25.26
N LYS A 244 17.28 11.10 -25.24
CA LYS A 244 16.32 10.04 -25.61
C LYS A 244 15.50 9.51 -24.43
N MET A 245 15.66 10.09 -23.24
CA MET A 245 14.89 9.74 -22.06
C MET A 245 14.07 10.97 -21.65
N GLU A 246 12.74 10.85 -21.72
CA GLU A 246 11.85 11.97 -21.41
C GLU A 246 11.97 12.33 -19.93
N PHE A 247 12.26 13.60 -19.63
CA PHE A 247 12.21 14.10 -18.27
C PHE A 247 10.83 14.68 -17.97
N MET A 248 10.20 14.22 -16.88
CA MET A 248 8.92 14.75 -16.42
C MET A 248 9.13 15.61 -15.16
N PRO A 249 9.08 16.95 -15.25
CA PRO A 249 9.18 17.79 -14.08
C PRO A 249 7.96 17.59 -13.18
N MET A 250 8.18 17.72 -11.87
CA MET A 250 7.16 17.62 -10.84
C MET A 250 7.05 18.92 -10.07
N ALA A 251 5.82 19.39 -9.91
CA ALA A 251 5.48 20.42 -8.94
C ALA A 251 5.26 19.77 -7.57
N TRP A 252 6.33 19.44 -6.83
CA TRP A 252 6.23 18.63 -5.60
C TRP A 252 5.19 19.14 -4.59
N GLY A 253 5.16 20.47 -4.36
CA GLY A 253 4.19 21.15 -3.50
C GLY A 253 4.13 22.65 -3.85
N ALA A 254 3.26 23.40 -3.18
CA ALA A 254 3.14 24.84 -3.38
C ALA A 254 2.82 25.59 -2.08
N TRP A 255 3.58 26.66 -1.79
CA TRP A 255 3.39 27.52 -0.61
C TRP A 255 3.52 29.00 -1.02
N GLY A 256 2.40 29.58 -1.45
CA GLY A 256 2.33 30.96 -1.93
C GLY A 256 2.31 31.04 -3.46
N MET A 257 1.35 31.79 -4.00
CA MET A 257 1.08 31.83 -5.44
C MET A 257 2.25 32.43 -6.22
N ASP A 258 2.79 33.57 -5.79
CA ASP A 258 3.85 34.27 -6.52
C ASP A 258 5.11 33.41 -6.65
N GLY A 259 5.54 32.77 -5.55
CA GLY A 259 6.69 31.87 -5.56
C GLY A 259 6.46 30.63 -6.43
N PHE A 260 5.26 30.06 -6.37
CA PHE A 260 4.91 28.91 -7.22
C PHE A 260 4.94 29.26 -8.71
N VAL A 261 4.29 30.36 -9.10
CA VAL A 261 4.29 30.88 -10.49
C VAL A 261 5.71 31.18 -10.95
N GLN A 262 6.54 31.81 -10.11
CA GLN A 262 7.95 32.08 -10.45
C GLN A 262 8.75 30.80 -10.68
N SER A 263 8.61 29.78 -9.81
CA SER A 263 9.30 28.50 -9.98
C SER A 263 8.86 27.78 -11.26
N VAL A 264 7.56 27.71 -11.53
CA VAL A 264 7.03 27.08 -12.75
C VAL A 264 7.56 27.79 -14.00
N ARG A 265 7.50 29.14 -14.03
CA ARG A 265 8.01 29.95 -15.15
C ARG A 265 9.52 29.81 -15.35
N LYS A 266 10.28 29.73 -14.26
CA LYS A 266 11.74 29.63 -14.30
C LYS A 266 12.19 28.25 -14.78
N HIS A 267 11.53 27.19 -14.31
CA HIS A 267 12.05 25.84 -14.47
C HIS A 267 11.31 25.04 -15.54
N ILE A 268 9.98 25.08 -15.61
CA ILE A 268 9.20 24.21 -16.51
C ILE A 268 8.99 24.84 -17.88
N VAL A 269 8.62 26.12 -17.94
CA VAL A 269 8.28 26.81 -19.20
C VAL A 269 9.41 26.72 -20.24
N PRO A 270 10.70 26.95 -19.91
CA PRO A 270 11.78 26.83 -20.89
C PRO A 270 11.94 25.40 -21.43
N GLN A 271 11.69 24.37 -20.61
CA GLN A 271 11.77 22.97 -21.01
C GLN A 271 10.64 22.58 -21.97
N ILE A 272 9.44 23.15 -21.79
CA ILE A 272 8.32 22.97 -22.72
C ILE A 272 8.64 23.65 -24.06
N GLN A 273 9.14 24.89 -24.01
CA GLN A 273 9.50 25.65 -25.21
C GLN A 273 10.61 25.00 -26.04
N SER A 274 11.57 24.33 -25.39
CA SER A 274 12.61 23.57 -26.08
C SER A 274 12.15 22.18 -26.58
N GLY A 275 10.94 21.75 -26.21
CA GLY A 275 10.39 20.44 -26.55
C GLY A 275 10.91 19.28 -25.71
N VAL A 276 11.72 19.55 -24.67
CA VAL A 276 12.23 18.53 -23.74
C VAL A 276 11.09 17.99 -22.86
N THR A 277 10.30 18.90 -22.28
CA THR A 277 9.18 18.54 -21.40
C THR A 277 7.90 18.48 -22.21
N LYS A 278 7.30 17.29 -22.26
CA LYS A 278 6.02 17.06 -22.97
C LYS A 278 4.83 16.87 -22.03
N ARG A 279 5.06 16.67 -20.72
CA ARG A 279 4.04 16.49 -19.69
C ARG A 279 4.59 16.81 -18.30
N VAL A 280 3.70 17.10 -17.35
CA VAL A 280 4.07 17.55 -16.00
C VAL A 280 3.37 16.71 -14.92
N LEU A 281 4.11 16.38 -13.87
CA LEU A 281 3.59 15.72 -12.67
C LEU A 281 3.07 16.77 -11.66
N GLY A 282 1.88 16.53 -11.12
CA GLY A 282 1.28 17.32 -10.05
C GLY A 282 1.97 17.13 -8.69
N PHE A 283 1.25 17.49 -7.62
CA PHE A 283 1.78 17.49 -6.25
C PHE A 283 2.05 16.07 -5.71
N ASN A 284 3.12 15.95 -4.92
CA ASN A 284 3.60 14.69 -4.35
C ASN A 284 2.99 14.43 -2.97
N GLU A 285 2.20 13.37 -2.84
CA GLU A 285 1.57 12.92 -1.60
C GLU A 285 0.97 14.07 -0.76
N PRO A 286 0.14 14.95 -1.35
CA PRO A 286 -0.43 16.09 -0.63
C PRO A 286 -1.32 15.68 0.54
N ASP A 287 -1.75 14.42 0.59
CA ASP A 287 -2.49 13.78 1.68
C ASP A 287 -1.64 13.48 2.93
N LYS A 288 -0.30 13.57 2.84
CA LYS A 288 0.63 13.25 3.94
C LYS A 288 1.29 14.49 4.54
N LYS A 289 1.35 14.51 5.88
CA LYS A 289 1.88 15.63 6.67
C LYS A 289 3.38 15.85 6.51
N ASP A 290 4.11 14.77 6.25
CA ASP A 290 5.55 14.73 6.02
C ASP A 290 5.95 14.88 4.55
N GLN A 291 4.96 15.09 3.66
CA GLN A 291 5.13 15.30 2.22
C GLN A 291 4.64 16.70 1.85
N ALA A 292 3.98 16.89 0.68
CA ALA A 292 3.52 18.21 0.26
C ALA A 292 2.55 18.84 1.27
N ASN A 293 1.81 18.01 2.02
CA ASN A 293 0.97 18.43 3.13
C ASN A 293 0.03 19.59 2.75
N MET A 294 -0.77 19.37 1.72
CA MET A 294 -1.65 20.38 1.13
C MET A 294 -3.10 19.93 1.28
N PRO A 295 -4.02 20.73 1.84
CA PRO A 295 -5.46 20.50 1.66
C PRO A 295 -5.84 20.46 0.18
N TYR A 296 -6.86 19.68 -0.21
CA TYR A 296 -7.25 19.59 -1.63
C TYR A 296 -7.71 20.94 -2.20
N GLN A 297 -8.30 21.81 -1.38
CA GLN A 297 -8.71 23.15 -1.79
C GLN A 297 -7.50 24.00 -2.18
N ASP A 298 -6.37 23.84 -1.47
CA ASP A 298 -5.13 24.53 -1.81
C ASP A 298 -4.55 23.97 -3.11
N ALA A 299 -4.52 22.65 -3.29
CA ALA A 299 -4.11 22.05 -4.56
C ALA A 299 -4.95 22.57 -5.75
N LEU A 300 -6.27 22.66 -5.60
CA LEU A 300 -7.17 23.23 -6.61
C LEU A 300 -6.95 24.73 -6.88
N LYS A 301 -6.45 25.48 -5.89
CA LYS A 301 -6.11 26.89 -6.04
C LYS A 301 -4.88 27.08 -6.93
N TYR A 302 -3.89 26.20 -6.82
CA TYR A 302 -2.65 26.26 -7.61
C TYR A 302 -2.77 25.58 -8.98
N TRP A 303 -3.72 24.65 -9.16
CA TRP A 303 -3.88 23.88 -10.39
C TRP A 303 -3.94 24.71 -11.69
N PRO A 304 -4.63 25.87 -11.76
CA PRO A 304 -4.68 26.68 -12.98
C PRO A 304 -3.31 27.10 -13.53
N VAL A 305 -2.31 27.30 -12.66
CA VAL A 305 -0.94 27.64 -13.07
C VAL A 305 -0.30 26.49 -13.86
N LEU A 306 -0.63 25.24 -13.52
CA LEU A 306 -0.16 24.07 -14.27
C LEU A 306 -0.95 23.91 -15.58
N GLU A 307 -2.25 24.20 -15.58
CA GLU A 307 -3.07 24.13 -16.81
C GLU A 307 -2.59 25.09 -17.90
N GLU A 308 -2.17 26.30 -17.51
CA GLU A 308 -1.60 27.33 -18.38
C GLU A 308 -0.37 26.84 -19.16
N LEU A 309 0.31 25.78 -18.70
CA LEU A 309 1.46 25.20 -19.41
C LEU A 309 1.09 24.56 -20.75
N GLY A 310 -0.20 24.27 -20.99
CA GLY A 310 -0.68 23.76 -22.28
C GLY A 310 -0.23 22.35 -22.65
N VAL A 311 0.39 21.62 -21.72
CA VAL A 311 0.83 20.23 -21.88
C VAL A 311 0.00 19.28 -21.00
N PRO A 312 -0.03 17.97 -21.32
CA PRO A 312 -0.66 16.97 -20.47
C PRO A 312 -0.22 17.04 -19.00
N LEU A 313 -1.20 16.95 -18.08
CA LEU A 313 -1.00 17.03 -16.64
C LEU A 313 -1.37 15.72 -15.96
N CYS A 314 -0.46 15.21 -15.14
CA CYS A 314 -0.75 14.11 -14.21
C CYS A 314 -1.27 14.70 -12.90
N SER A 315 -2.37 14.13 -12.38
CA SER A 315 -2.96 14.52 -11.10
C SER A 315 -1.92 14.55 -9.97
N PRO A 316 -2.22 15.20 -8.83
CA PRO A 316 -1.48 14.93 -7.61
C PRO A 316 -1.46 13.43 -7.33
N ALA A 317 -0.32 12.91 -6.90
CA ALA A 317 -0.12 11.49 -6.61
C ALA A 317 -0.25 11.29 -5.09
N CYS A 318 -1.44 10.88 -4.64
CA CYS A 318 -1.64 10.58 -3.22
C CYS A 318 -0.93 9.29 -2.81
N ALA A 319 -0.43 9.24 -1.57
CA ALA A 319 0.15 8.03 -1.00
C ALA A 319 -0.89 6.90 -0.92
N ASN A 320 -2.17 7.25 -0.74
CA ASN A 320 -3.29 6.31 -0.69
C ASN A 320 -4.43 6.72 -1.64
N PRO A 321 -4.33 6.41 -2.94
CA PRO A 321 -5.27 6.93 -3.95
C PRO A 321 -6.71 6.47 -3.73
N LEU A 322 -6.98 5.27 -3.18
CA LEU A 322 -8.35 4.83 -2.83
C LEU A 322 -8.65 4.84 -1.33
N SER A 323 -7.76 5.43 -0.52
CA SER A 323 -8.14 5.90 0.82
C SER A 323 -8.38 4.84 1.92
N ASP A 324 -7.82 3.64 1.79
CA ASP A 324 -8.00 2.53 2.73
C ASP A 324 -7.33 2.76 4.11
N VAL A 325 -6.24 3.54 4.14
CA VAL A 325 -5.48 3.90 5.35
C VAL A 325 -5.13 5.37 5.29
N ASP A 326 -5.50 6.16 6.30
CA ASP A 326 -4.97 7.53 6.34
C ASP A 326 -4.95 8.18 7.71
N ASP A 327 -3.87 8.93 7.93
CA ASP A 327 -3.71 10.04 8.89
C ASP A 327 -3.67 11.35 8.07
N SER A 328 -4.69 11.53 7.23
CA SER A 328 -4.72 12.55 6.17
C SER A 328 -4.45 13.94 6.71
N THR A 329 -3.76 14.78 5.93
CA THR A 329 -3.65 16.22 6.18
C THR A 329 -5.03 16.89 6.34
N GLN A 330 -6.08 16.34 5.72
CA GLN A 330 -7.44 16.90 5.82
C GLN A 330 -8.17 16.60 7.14
N GLY A 331 -7.61 15.74 8.00
CA GLY A 331 -8.27 15.31 9.24
C GLY A 331 -9.52 14.43 9.03
N VAL A 332 -10.03 14.34 7.80
CA VAL A 332 -11.01 13.33 7.38
C VAL A 332 -10.27 12.24 6.63
N ARG A 333 -10.33 11.04 7.20
CA ARG A 333 -9.58 9.89 6.71
C ARG A 333 -9.99 9.57 5.27
N GLY A 334 -9.03 9.63 4.35
CA GLY A 334 -9.17 8.97 3.06
C GLY A 334 -10.21 9.63 2.13
N THR A 335 -10.16 10.95 1.99
CA THR A 335 -11.03 11.65 1.03
C THR A 335 -10.27 12.53 0.06
N TRP A 336 -8.97 12.73 0.26
CA TRP A 336 -8.19 13.74 -0.44
C TRP A 336 -8.31 13.67 -1.96
N MET A 337 -7.95 12.53 -2.54
CA MET A 337 -7.91 12.36 -4.00
C MET A 337 -9.31 12.39 -4.61
N ARG A 338 -10.29 11.75 -3.95
CA ARG A 338 -11.68 11.78 -4.37
C ARG A 338 -12.27 13.18 -4.35
N ASP A 339 -11.97 13.98 -3.33
CA ASP A 339 -12.47 15.34 -3.19
C ASP A 339 -11.79 16.28 -4.20
N PHE A 340 -10.47 16.17 -4.36
CA PHE A 340 -9.73 16.88 -5.40
C PHE A 340 -10.31 16.60 -6.80
N MET A 341 -10.39 15.32 -7.19
CA MET A 341 -10.83 14.93 -8.53
C MET A 341 -12.28 15.35 -8.79
N ARG A 342 -13.19 15.15 -7.83
CA ARG A 342 -14.59 15.57 -7.97
C ARG A 342 -14.72 17.07 -8.18
N GLU A 343 -14.01 17.87 -7.39
CA GLU A 343 -14.08 19.34 -7.53
C GLU A 343 -13.32 19.86 -8.75
N ALA A 344 -12.24 19.20 -9.17
CA ALA A 344 -11.55 19.48 -10.44
C ALA A 344 -12.47 19.22 -11.64
N ASP A 345 -13.17 18.08 -11.65
CA ASP A 345 -14.14 17.72 -12.70
C ASP A 345 -15.29 18.74 -12.78
N LYS A 346 -15.83 19.17 -11.62
CA LYS A 346 -16.86 20.22 -11.56
C LYS A 346 -16.38 21.57 -12.12
N ARG A 347 -15.09 21.88 -11.95
CA ARG A 347 -14.46 23.10 -12.46
C ARG A 347 -13.97 22.97 -13.90
N ASN A 348 -14.11 21.78 -14.50
CA ASN A 348 -13.59 21.44 -15.81
C ASN A 348 -12.07 21.68 -15.94
N TYR A 349 -11.33 21.38 -14.86
CA TYR A 349 -9.87 21.40 -14.89
C TYR A 349 -9.32 20.24 -15.72
N ARG A 350 -8.29 20.50 -16.52
CA ARG A 350 -7.55 19.48 -17.27
C ARG A 350 -6.73 18.62 -16.33
N ILE A 351 -7.03 17.32 -16.35
CA ILE A 351 -6.26 16.25 -15.72
C ILE A 351 -6.24 15.09 -16.71
N ASP A 352 -5.06 14.83 -17.27
CA ASP A 352 -4.87 13.88 -18.37
C ASP A 352 -4.44 12.50 -17.87
N TYR A 353 -3.73 12.44 -16.74
CA TYR A 353 -3.34 11.19 -16.07
C TYR A 353 -3.73 11.19 -14.61
N ILE A 354 -3.86 9.99 -14.06
CA ILE A 354 -3.95 9.75 -12.62
C ILE A 354 -2.58 9.33 -12.12
N GLY A 355 -2.00 10.16 -11.26
CA GLY A 355 -0.76 9.87 -10.54
C GLY A 355 -1.01 8.85 -9.44
N VAL A 356 -0.22 7.78 -9.41
CA VAL A 356 -0.42 6.66 -8.47
C VAL A 356 0.88 6.31 -7.78
N HIS A 357 0.85 6.36 -6.44
CA HIS A 357 1.84 5.72 -5.59
C HIS A 357 1.26 4.42 -5.03
N TRP A 358 2.09 3.38 -4.94
CA TRP A 358 1.71 2.12 -4.32
C TRP A 358 2.88 1.45 -3.61
N TYR A 359 2.72 1.21 -2.31
CA TYR A 359 3.66 0.43 -1.51
C TYR A 359 2.88 -0.64 -0.78
N GLY A 360 3.18 -1.92 -1.04
CA GLY A 360 2.44 -3.03 -0.46
C GLY A 360 3.24 -4.33 -0.42
N ALA A 361 2.52 -5.44 -0.19
CA ALA A 361 3.10 -6.77 -0.08
C ALA A 361 3.35 -7.42 -1.47
N THR A 362 3.81 -8.67 -1.49
CA THR A 362 4.29 -9.37 -2.69
C THR A 362 3.19 -10.02 -3.55
N SER A 363 1.91 -9.70 -3.36
CA SER A 363 0.78 -10.27 -4.14
C SER A 363 0.58 -9.55 -5.47
N PRO A 364 0.88 -10.17 -6.63
CA PRO A 364 0.63 -9.55 -7.93
C PRO A 364 -0.86 -9.33 -8.16
N ARG A 365 -1.73 -10.27 -7.76
CA ARG A 365 -3.18 -10.08 -7.93
C ARG A 365 -3.68 -8.85 -7.18
N ALA A 366 -3.28 -8.66 -5.92
CA ALA A 366 -3.68 -7.49 -5.14
C ALA A 366 -3.24 -6.18 -5.79
N PHE A 367 -1.99 -6.12 -6.31
CA PHE A 367 -1.51 -4.97 -7.08
C PHE A 367 -2.37 -4.70 -8.33
N LYS A 368 -2.59 -5.72 -9.16
CA LYS A 368 -3.34 -5.59 -10.41
C LYS A 368 -4.78 -5.12 -10.18
N GLU A 369 -5.47 -5.71 -9.21
CA GLU A 369 -6.83 -5.30 -8.85
C GLU A 369 -6.86 -3.88 -8.26
N ARG A 370 -5.85 -3.51 -7.47
CA ARG A 370 -5.74 -2.15 -6.94
C ARG A 370 -5.62 -1.12 -8.05
N MET A 371 -4.78 -1.37 -9.05
CA MET A 371 -4.64 -0.47 -10.20
C MET A 371 -5.95 -0.38 -11.00
N ALA A 372 -6.62 -1.50 -11.23
CA ALA A 372 -7.94 -1.52 -11.87
C ALA A 372 -8.97 -0.68 -11.09
N GLN A 373 -9.01 -0.80 -9.77
CA GLN A 373 -9.91 0.00 -8.92
C GLN A 373 -9.60 1.50 -9.00
N VAL A 374 -8.32 1.89 -9.01
CA VAL A 374 -7.90 3.30 -9.14
C VAL A 374 -8.35 3.85 -10.50
N TYR A 375 -8.13 3.08 -11.57
CA TYR A 375 -8.52 3.45 -12.93
C TYR A 375 -10.03 3.71 -13.04
N GLU A 376 -10.86 2.80 -12.51
CA GLU A 376 -12.31 2.97 -12.52
C GLU A 376 -12.78 4.13 -11.63
N ALA A 377 -12.15 4.32 -10.47
CA ALA A 377 -12.56 5.35 -9.50
C ALA A 377 -12.38 6.77 -10.02
N TYR A 378 -11.45 7.00 -10.94
CA TYR A 378 -11.05 8.33 -11.40
C TYR A 378 -11.35 8.61 -12.88
N GLY A 379 -12.48 8.05 -13.34
CA GLY A 379 -13.06 8.34 -14.64
C GLY A 379 -12.32 7.67 -15.80
N ARG A 380 -11.63 6.55 -15.53
CA ARG A 380 -10.90 5.78 -16.55
C ARG A 380 -9.86 6.62 -17.31
N ARG A 381 -9.27 7.59 -16.61
CA ARG A 381 -8.08 8.33 -17.08
C ARG A 381 -6.84 7.45 -16.98
N PRO A 382 -5.91 7.51 -17.94
CA PRO A 382 -4.70 6.68 -17.94
C PRO A 382 -3.91 6.81 -16.62
N LEU A 383 -3.44 5.67 -16.11
CA LEU A 383 -2.61 5.68 -14.91
C LEU A 383 -1.16 5.99 -15.27
N LEU A 384 -0.56 6.90 -14.53
CA LEU A 384 0.87 7.10 -14.48
C LEU A 384 1.34 6.72 -13.06
N ILE A 385 1.84 5.48 -12.93
CA ILE A 385 2.24 4.90 -11.64
C ILE A 385 3.65 5.42 -11.33
N SER A 386 3.72 6.65 -10.80
CA SER A 386 4.98 7.37 -10.57
C SER A 386 5.84 6.73 -9.49
N GLU A 387 5.25 6.00 -8.54
CA GLU A 387 6.01 5.22 -7.56
C GLU A 387 5.32 3.89 -7.29
N PHE A 388 6.06 2.80 -7.38
CA PHE A 388 5.62 1.55 -6.76
C PHE A 388 6.78 0.66 -6.34
N ALA A 389 6.61 -0.04 -5.23
CA ALA A 389 7.54 -1.04 -4.75
C ALA A 389 6.88 -1.97 -3.72
N VAL A 390 7.52 -3.11 -3.46
CA VAL A 390 7.18 -3.89 -2.27
C VAL A 390 7.82 -3.23 -1.04
N ALA A 391 7.08 -3.09 0.04
CA ALA A 391 7.54 -2.47 1.27
C ALA A 391 7.05 -3.22 2.50
N ASP A 392 7.83 -3.15 3.58
CA ASP A 392 7.49 -3.60 4.92
C ASP A 392 7.59 -2.41 5.90
N TRP A 393 6.50 -1.64 6.08
CA TRP A 393 6.49 -0.50 7.00
C TRP A 393 6.68 -0.90 8.49
N GLY A 394 6.51 -2.19 8.80
CA GLY A 394 6.76 -2.77 10.11
C GLY A 394 8.26 -2.94 10.42
N ALA A 395 9.09 -3.16 9.40
CA ALA A 395 10.52 -3.41 9.56
C ALA A 395 11.27 -2.21 10.17
N LYS A 396 12.05 -2.45 11.23
CA LYS A 396 12.93 -1.44 11.86
C LYS A 396 14.40 -1.66 11.56
N THR A 397 14.77 -2.88 11.15
CA THR A 397 16.12 -3.22 10.67
C THR A 397 16.01 -4.05 9.39
N VAL A 398 17.09 -4.08 8.58
CA VAL A 398 17.15 -4.87 7.33
C VAL A 398 16.78 -6.33 7.57
N GLY A 399 17.28 -6.94 8.65
CA GLY A 399 16.99 -8.34 8.98
C GLY A 399 15.55 -8.61 9.47
N GLN A 400 14.76 -7.57 9.72
CA GLN A 400 13.34 -7.69 10.09
C GLN A 400 12.40 -7.58 8.88
N ASN A 401 12.90 -7.21 7.70
CA ASN A 401 12.07 -7.15 6.50
C ASN A 401 11.50 -8.54 6.21
N SER A 402 10.17 -8.63 6.17
CA SER A 402 9.45 -9.88 6.00
C SER A 402 9.32 -10.34 4.55
N HIS A 403 9.71 -9.51 3.57
CA HIS A 403 9.68 -9.81 2.15
C HIS A 403 11.06 -10.18 1.64
N SER A 404 11.23 -11.42 1.16
CA SER A 404 12.52 -11.86 0.64
C SER A 404 12.82 -11.26 -0.75
N PRO A 405 14.09 -11.05 -1.14
CA PRO A 405 14.44 -10.62 -2.49
C PRO A 405 13.85 -11.49 -3.60
N GLU A 406 13.73 -12.80 -3.38
CA GLU A 406 13.14 -13.75 -4.33
C GLU A 406 11.63 -13.55 -4.49
N GLU A 407 10.91 -13.25 -3.40
CA GLU A 407 9.48 -12.94 -3.44
C GLU A 407 9.22 -11.63 -4.17
N VAL A 408 10.03 -10.59 -3.92
CA VAL A 408 9.95 -9.30 -4.62
C VAL A 408 10.29 -9.46 -6.10
N LEU A 409 11.30 -10.26 -6.45
CA LEU A 409 11.62 -10.58 -7.83
C LEU A 409 10.45 -11.27 -8.53
N LYS A 410 9.83 -12.26 -7.89
CA LYS A 410 8.67 -12.96 -8.44
C LYS A 410 7.48 -12.02 -8.65
N PHE A 411 7.24 -11.11 -7.70
CA PHE A 411 6.24 -10.06 -7.85
C PHE A 411 6.52 -9.21 -9.09
N MET A 412 7.73 -8.67 -9.22
CA MET A 412 8.13 -7.82 -10.35
C MET A 412 7.99 -8.55 -11.69
N LYS A 413 8.43 -9.83 -11.76
CA LYS A 413 8.31 -10.69 -12.95
C LYS A 413 6.87 -10.93 -13.39
N ASN A 414 5.91 -10.77 -12.48
CA ASN A 414 4.49 -10.91 -12.78
C ASN A 414 3.82 -9.58 -13.16
N VAL A 415 4.16 -8.48 -12.48
CA VAL A 415 3.45 -7.20 -12.65
C VAL A 415 3.97 -6.35 -13.80
N LEU A 416 5.28 -6.35 -14.11
CA LEU A 416 5.79 -5.53 -15.21
C LEU A 416 5.24 -5.99 -16.58
N PRO A 417 5.31 -7.28 -16.95
CA PRO A 417 4.77 -7.73 -18.23
C PRO A 417 3.26 -7.50 -18.34
N TRP A 418 2.56 -7.56 -17.22
CA TRP A 418 1.15 -7.25 -17.16
C TRP A 418 0.89 -5.76 -17.44
N MET A 419 1.62 -4.84 -16.80
CA MET A 419 1.48 -3.40 -17.05
C MET A 419 1.82 -3.03 -18.50
N GLU A 420 2.83 -3.67 -19.08
CA GLU A 420 3.19 -3.50 -20.50
C GLU A 420 2.01 -3.82 -21.43
N LYS A 421 1.16 -4.78 -21.08
CA LYS A 421 -0.04 -5.17 -21.86
C LYS A 421 -1.26 -4.28 -21.65
N GLN A 422 -1.30 -3.43 -20.63
CA GLN A 422 -2.50 -2.64 -20.30
C GLN A 422 -2.51 -1.30 -21.06
N ASN A 423 -3.46 -1.09 -21.97
CA ASN A 423 -3.57 0.17 -22.71
C ASN A 423 -3.88 1.38 -21.81
N TRP A 424 -4.52 1.16 -20.67
CA TRP A 424 -4.88 2.20 -19.71
C TRP A 424 -3.76 2.56 -18.71
N ILE A 425 -2.61 1.89 -18.77
CA ILE A 425 -1.40 2.27 -18.02
C ILE A 425 -0.46 3.00 -18.98
N ALA A 426 -0.31 4.31 -18.76
CA ALA A 426 0.56 5.16 -19.57
C ALA A 426 2.03 4.92 -19.27
N GLY A 427 2.37 4.73 -17.99
CA GLY A 427 3.74 4.43 -17.57
C GLY A 427 3.81 4.03 -16.10
N TYR A 428 4.94 3.45 -15.72
CA TYR A 428 5.25 3.08 -14.35
C TYR A 428 6.71 3.36 -14.00
N ALA A 429 7.01 3.68 -12.74
CA ALA A 429 8.38 3.85 -12.25
C ALA A 429 8.55 3.12 -10.92
N TRP A 430 9.48 2.16 -10.88
CA TRP A 430 9.81 1.45 -9.66
C TRP A 430 10.54 2.37 -8.67
N PHE A 431 10.07 2.41 -7.43
CA PHE A 431 10.77 3.11 -6.36
C PHE A 431 11.89 2.24 -5.79
N SER A 432 13.13 2.55 -6.15
CA SER A 432 14.30 1.83 -5.66
C SER A 432 14.72 2.33 -4.28
N PHE A 433 14.23 1.71 -3.23
CA PHE A 433 14.79 1.87 -1.88
C PHE A 433 16.30 1.57 -1.87
N GLY A 434 17.03 2.18 -0.94
CA GLY A 434 18.40 1.82 -0.64
C GLY A 434 18.48 0.45 0.04
N ILE A 435 19.54 -0.31 -0.24
CA ILE A 435 19.75 -1.64 0.34
C ILE A 435 19.88 -1.64 1.87
N HIS A 436 20.13 -0.47 2.47
CA HIS A 436 20.20 -0.25 3.92
C HIS A 436 18.86 0.14 4.55
N GLU A 437 17.84 0.44 3.75
CA GLU A 437 16.54 0.88 4.23
C GLU A 437 15.69 -0.33 4.62
N ALA A 438 15.46 -0.50 5.93
CA ALA A 438 14.76 -1.66 6.48
C ALA A 438 13.42 -1.95 5.78
N VAL A 439 12.66 -0.91 5.46
CA VAL A 439 11.32 -0.99 4.87
C VAL A 439 11.34 -1.62 3.48
N GLY A 440 12.30 -1.28 2.64
CA GLY A 440 12.29 -1.66 1.23
C GLY A 440 13.58 -2.29 0.74
N THR A 441 14.43 -2.79 1.63
CA THR A 441 15.75 -3.38 1.29
C THR A 441 15.66 -4.43 0.18
N SER A 442 14.63 -5.28 0.18
CA SER A 442 14.37 -6.30 -0.85
C SER A 442 13.87 -5.74 -2.18
N SER A 443 13.45 -4.48 -2.21
CA SER A 443 13.04 -3.72 -3.39
C SER A 443 14.16 -2.87 -4.00
N SER A 444 15.40 -2.97 -3.48
CA SER A 444 16.52 -2.20 -4.00
C SER A 444 16.98 -2.71 -5.38
N LEU A 445 17.03 -1.80 -6.37
CA LEU A 445 17.55 -2.12 -7.71
C LEU A 445 19.09 -2.13 -7.75
N PHE A 446 19.75 -1.53 -6.76
CA PHE A 446 21.20 -1.34 -6.74
C PHE A 446 21.82 -1.81 -5.42
N ASP A 447 22.96 -2.49 -5.52
CA ASP A 447 23.76 -2.83 -4.35
C ASP A 447 24.55 -1.61 -3.83
N GLN A 448 25.31 -1.80 -2.74
CA GLN A 448 26.12 -0.75 -2.11
C GLN A 448 27.20 -0.17 -3.05
N SER A 449 27.59 -0.90 -4.10
CA SER A 449 28.57 -0.47 -5.10
C SER A 449 27.94 0.23 -6.30
N GLY A 450 26.62 0.40 -6.31
CA GLY A 450 25.88 0.98 -7.42
C GLY A 450 25.67 0.03 -8.60
N LYS A 451 25.91 -1.27 -8.43
CA LYS A 451 25.64 -2.28 -9.47
C LYS A 451 24.22 -2.81 -9.33
N LEU A 452 23.62 -3.22 -10.44
CA LEU A 452 22.27 -3.79 -10.43
C LEU A 452 22.23 -5.08 -9.59
N THR A 453 21.29 -5.12 -8.65
CA THR A 453 20.88 -6.36 -7.97
C THR A 453 20.21 -7.30 -8.96
N THR A 454 19.86 -8.53 -8.55
CA THR A 454 19.02 -9.43 -9.36
C THR A 454 17.71 -8.76 -9.78
N LEU A 455 17.05 -8.05 -8.85
CA LEU A 455 15.85 -7.27 -9.14
C LEU A 455 16.11 -6.17 -10.16
N GLY A 456 17.20 -5.41 -9.99
CA GLY A 456 17.64 -4.38 -10.93
C GLY A 456 17.92 -4.91 -12.34
N LYS A 457 18.56 -6.09 -12.44
CA LYS A 457 18.81 -6.74 -13.74
C LYS A 457 17.50 -7.12 -14.43
N PHE A 458 16.53 -7.65 -13.69
CA PHE A 458 15.21 -7.94 -14.26
C PHE A 458 14.50 -6.65 -14.71
N TYR A 459 14.47 -5.60 -13.87
CA TYR A 459 13.89 -4.31 -14.24
C TYR A 459 14.52 -3.72 -15.52
N SER A 460 15.85 -3.78 -15.63
CA SER A 460 16.60 -3.31 -16.80
C SER A 460 16.28 -4.11 -18.08
N SER A 461 15.95 -5.40 -17.94
CA SER A 461 15.68 -6.30 -19.06
C SER A 461 14.32 -6.12 -19.74
N VAL A 462 13.36 -5.46 -19.07
CA VAL A 462 12.05 -5.13 -19.64
C VAL A 462 12.20 -3.96 -20.60
N THR A 463 11.87 -4.14 -21.87
CA THR A 463 11.93 -3.10 -22.91
C THR A 463 10.71 -3.23 -23.83
N ASN A 464 10.49 -2.26 -24.72
CA ASN A 464 9.43 -2.37 -25.74
C ASN A 464 9.59 -3.63 -26.62
N GLU A 465 10.84 -4.03 -26.90
CA GLU A 465 11.15 -5.23 -27.69
C GLU A 465 11.06 -6.52 -26.86
N ASN A 466 11.14 -6.41 -25.54
CA ASN A 466 11.05 -7.52 -24.60
C ASN A 466 10.15 -7.16 -23.40
N PRO A 467 8.83 -7.03 -23.61
CA PRO A 467 7.91 -6.57 -22.55
C PRO A 467 7.78 -7.57 -21.41
N ASP A 468 8.11 -8.85 -21.64
CA ASP A 468 8.14 -9.86 -20.60
C ASP A 468 9.42 -9.80 -19.74
N GLY A 469 10.46 -9.10 -20.18
CA GLY A 469 11.77 -9.09 -19.53
C GLY A 469 12.51 -10.44 -19.59
N ASP A 470 13.72 -10.50 -19.05
CA ASP A 470 14.51 -11.74 -18.98
C ASP A 470 14.00 -12.64 -17.84
N GLN A 471 13.07 -13.52 -18.19
CA GLN A 471 12.48 -14.49 -17.28
C GLN A 471 13.48 -15.55 -16.79
N SER A 472 14.71 -15.63 -17.31
CA SER A 472 15.75 -16.55 -16.83
C SER A 472 16.46 -16.06 -15.56
N ILE A 473 16.40 -14.77 -15.25
CA ILE A 473 17.02 -14.18 -14.05
C ILE A 473 16.47 -14.85 -12.77
N ARG A 474 17.36 -15.23 -11.86
CA ARG A 474 17.09 -15.91 -10.59
C ARG A 474 17.73 -15.18 -9.43
#